data_AF-A0A6G8Q133-F1
#
_entry.id   AF-A0A6G8Q133-F1
#
_cell.length_a   1.000
_cell.length_b   1.000
_cell.length_c   1.000
_cell.angle_alpha   90.00
_cell.angle_beta   90.00
_cell.angle_gamma   90.00
#
_symmetry.space_group_name_H-M   'P 1'
#
loop_
_entity.id
_entity.type
_entity.pdbx_description
1 polymer ?
#
loop_
_entity_poly.entity_id
_entity_poly.type
_entity_poly.pdbx_seq_one_letter_code
_entity_poly.pdbx_strand_id
1 'polypeptide(L)'
;MERMRGRRGKIFLIGLLVAAVSPGAAMAQTPNGSPGDEAPSFETPTEAEAVPGRIIVKFEEDATSAEEADARRDEGLEEVETLDLVDAEVAEVEGQPVEQAVRDLERRPDVEYAEPDHILSPFGYADEPRFGELWGLNNTGQSIEGSPGSPDFDTNALEASGVTQGDPNLVVAVIDDGVDFTHPDLASRKWVNPGESGGGKETNRRDDDRNGYVDDVNGWDFANNDNTVHDSRLDSHGTHVAGTIAASVNGGGVVGVAPNVKIMALNFLGTGPNSGSVSSAIRAIQYAKSKGVRISNNSWGGTVYNQALKDAIDASGQLFVAAAGNGGADQIGDDNDGAAPAYPASYTSPNILSVAAVENTGGMASFSNYGATSVDISAPGVSILSTIPGLPTSTTTAPRWPRRTWPVPPPWSRRRTRRSSRTRSGSSRRS
;
A
#
# COMPACT_ATOMS: atom_id res chain seq x y z
N MET A 1 12.09 -57.89 9.07
CA MET A 1 13.19 -56.95 8.76
C MET A 1 12.62 -55.80 7.97
N GLU A 2 13.21 -54.64 8.17
CA GLU A 2 12.58 -53.35 8.20
C GLU A 2 12.66 -52.63 6.86
N ARG A 3 11.58 -51.89 6.57
CA ARG A 3 11.35 -50.81 5.60
C ARG A 3 12.58 -50.30 4.81
N MET A 4 12.44 -50.28 3.47
CA MET A 4 12.72 -49.08 2.66
C MET A 4 11.80 -49.07 1.44
N ARG A 5 10.81 -48.18 1.43
CA ARG A 5 10.11 -47.75 0.22
C ARG A 5 10.33 -46.25 0.08
N GLY A 6 11.14 -45.88 -0.90
CA GLY A 6 11.39 -44.48 -1.26
C GLY A 6 10.09 -43.81 -1.69
N ARG A 7 9.71 -42.75 -0.98
CA ARG A 7 8.71 -41.79 -1.46
C ARG A 7 9.36 -40.97 -2.56
N ARG A 8 8.98 -41.23 -3.82
CA ARG A 8 9.10 -40.25 -4.91
C ARG A 8 8.13 -39.12 -4.58
N GLY A 9 8.65 -38.04 -4.01
CA GLY A 9 7.91 -36.79 -3.87
C GLY A 9 7.61 -36.26 -5.27
N LYS A 10 6.33 -36.25 -5.65
CA LYS A 10 5.86 -35.44 -6.77
C LYS A 10 5.92 -33.99 -6.30
N ILE A 11 6.90 -33.24 -6.80
CA ILE A 11 6.97 -31.80 -6.66
C ILE A 11 5.79 -31.25 -7.47
N PHE A 12 4.76 -30.75 -6.78
CA PHE A 12 3.77 -29.89 -7.39
C PHE A 12 4.44 -28.52 -7.59
N LEU A 13 4.85 -28.26 -8.82
CA LEU A 13 5.21 -26.92 -9.27
C LEU A 13 3.88 -26.15 -9.38
N ILE A 14 3.54 -25.36 -8.36
CA ILE A 14 2.49 -24.36 -8.48
C ILE A 14 3.16 -23.16 -9.14
N GLY A 15 2.88 -22.98 -10.43
CA GLY A 15 3.30 -21.80 -11.18
C GLY A 15 2.60 -20.58 -10.60
N LEU A 16 3.39 -19.67 -10.03
CA LEU A 16 2.94 -18.29 -9.83
C LEU A 16 3.00 -17.61 -11.20
N LEU A 17 1.88 -17.04 -11.64
CA LEU A 17 1.86 -16.16 -12.82
C LEU A 17 2.72 -14.94 -12.52
N VAL A 18 3.95 -14.95 -13.02
CA VAL A 18 4.62 -13.73 -13.47
C VAL A 18 4.41 -13.74 -14.98
N ALA A 19 3.68 -12.75 -15.50
CA ALA A 19 3.53 -12.57 -16.93
C ALA A 19 4.89 -12.15 -17.53
N ALA A 20 5.73 -13.14 -17.80
CA ALA A 20 6.87 -13.02 -18.70
C ALA A 20 6.43 -13.59 -20.06
N VAL A 21 6.18 -12.73 -21.02
CA VAL A 21 6.09 -13.12 -22.43
C VAL A 21 7.16 -12.36 -23.19
N SER A 22 8.22 -13.07 -23.59
CA SER A 22 8.99 -12.76 -24.79
C SER A 22 8.60 -13.76 -25.86
N PRO A 23 8.50 -13.36 -27.13
CA PRO A 23 9.63 -13.65 -28.02
C PRO A 23 9.90 -12.60 -29.12
N GLY A 24 11.17 -12.51 -29.52
CA GLY A 24 11.55 -12.47 -30.93
C GLY A 24 11.60 -11.10 -31.63
N ALA A 25 12.79 -10.76 -32.11
CA ALA A 25 13.03 -9.67 -33.04
C ALA A 25 12.20 -9.79 -34.34
N ALA A 26 11.59 -8.70 -34.80
CA ALA A 26 11.70 -8.18 -36.17
C ALA A 26 10.71 -7.03 -36.45
N MET A 27 11.26 -5.96 -37.03
CA MET A 27 10.72 -5.15 -38.14
C MET A 27 9.35 -4.48 -37.99
N ALA A 28 9.41 -3.14 -38.05
CA ALA A 28 8.30 -2.26 -38.35
C ALA A 28 7.54 -2.67 -39.62
N GLN A 29 6.20 -2.69 -39.52
CA GLN A 29 5.27 -2.39 -40.61
C GLN A 29 3.87 -2.12 -40.01
N THR A 30 3.28 -0.99 -40.35
CA THR A 30 1.87 -0.68 -40.05
C THR A 30 0.95 -1.54 -40.92
N PRO A 31 -0.20 -1.97 -40.38
CA PRO A 31 -1.40 -1.87 -41.21
C PRO A 31 -2.66 -1.45 -40.43
N ASN A 32 -3.46 -0.62 -41.12
CA ASN A 32 -4.88 -0.43 -40.90
C ASN A 32 -5.62 -1.77 -40.76
N GLY A 33 -6.44 -1.89 -39.72
CA GLY A 33 -7.46 -2.93 -39.59
C GLY A 33 -8.22 -2.72 -38.29
N SER A 34 -9.51 -2.44 -38.38
CA SER A 34 -10.41 -2.44 -37.22
C SER A 34 -11.00 -3.83 -37.08
N PRO A 35 -10.94 -4.46 -35.89
CA PRO A 35 -11.89 -5.46 -35.49
C PRO A 35 -12.62 -5.01 -34.21
N GLY A 36 -13.95 -4.93 -34.30
CA GLY A 36 -14.76 -5.10 -33.11
C GLY A 36 -14.71 -6.56 -32.68
N ASP A 37 -14.58 -6.77 -31.38
CA ASP A 37 -15.19 -7.87 -30.64
C ASP A 37 -15.37 -7.38 -29.21
N GLU A 38 -16.54 -7.67 -28.67
CA GLU A 38 -17.14 -7.13 -27.45
C GLU A 38 -16.22 -7.27 -26.23
N ALA A 39 -15.77 -6.14 -25.69
CA ALA A 39 -15.31 -6.11 -24.30
C ALA A 39 -16.51 -6.50 -23.41
N PRO A 40 -16.38 -7.46 -22.49
CA PRO A 40 -17.44 -7.75 -21.54
C PRO A 40 -17.77 -6.47 -20.77
N SER A 41 -19.00 -5.96 -20.96
CA SER A 41 -19.52 -4.86 -20.16
C SER A 41 -19.79 -5.41 -18.77
N PHE A 42 -18.85 -5.21 -17.85
CA PHE A 42 -19.12 -5.40 -16.44
C PHE A 42 -19.83 -4.15 -15.96
N GLU A 43 -21.09 -4.34 -15.57
CA GLU A 43 -21.93 -3.29 -15.03
C GLU A 43 -21.24 -2.63 -13.83
N THR A 44 -21.26 -1.30 -13.80
CA THR A 44 -20.95 -0.50 -12.61
C THR A 44 -21.74 -1.03 -11.41
N PRO A 45 -21.16 -1.09 -10.20
CA PRO A 45 -21.89 -1.57 -9.02
C PRO A 45 -23.20 -0.82 -8.84
N THR A 46 -24.26 -1.61 -8.81
CA THR A 46 -25.64 -1.23 -8.51
C THR A 46 -25.75 -0.64 -7.11
N GLU A 47 -26.75 0.23 -6.95
CA GLU A 47 -27.31 0.73 -5.69
C GLU A 47 -27.28 -0.32 -4.55
N ALA A 48 -27.07 0.12 -3.30
CA ALA A 48 -26.90 -0.77 -2.15
C ALA A 48 -28.07 -1.76 -2.04
N GLU A 49 -27.79 -3.06 -2.20
CA GLU A 49 -28.80 -4.11 -2.25
C GLU A 49 -29.53 -4.22 -0.90
N ALA A 50 -30.86 -4.29 -0.93
CA ALA A 50 -31.70 -4.48 0.24
C ALA A 50 -32.50 -5.79 0.12
N VAL A 51 -32.92 -6.35 1.25
CA VAL A 51 -33.83 -7.51 1.26
C VAL A 51 -35.13 -7.08 0.58
N PRO A 52 -35.55 -7.73 -0.54
CA PRO A 52 -36.70 -7.27 -1.31
C PRO A 52 -37.96 -7.16 -0.45
N GLY A 53 -38.60 -5.99 -0.50
CA GLY A 53 -39.84 -5.74 0.24
C GLY A 53 -39.67 -5.43 1.73
N ARG A 54 -38.44 -5.38 2.27
CA ARG A 54 -38.23 -5.27 3.72
C ARG A 54 -37.67 -3.92 4.15
N ILE A 55 -38.19 -3.43 5.27
CA ILE A 55 -37.74 -2.20 5.92
C ILE A 55 -37.46 -2.42 7.41
N ILE A 56 -36.66 -1.52 7.97
CA ILE A 56 -36.49 -1.32 9.40
C ILE A 56 -37.14 0.01 9.76
N VAL A 57 -38.02 0.02 10.76
CA VAL A 57 -38.72 1.21 11.24
C VAL A 57 -38.52 1.37 12.73
N LYS A 58 -38.13 2.57 13.16
CA LYS A 58 -38.10 2.95 14.56
C LYS A 58 -39.10 4.07 14.81
N PHE A 59 -39.97 3.87 15.79
CA PHE A 59 -40.92 4.88 16.25
C PHE A 59 -40.29 5.76 17.33
N GLU A 60 -40.78 6.99 17.46
CA GLU A 60 -40.38 7.89 18.55
C GLU A 60 -40.75 7.29 19.91
N GLU A 61 -39.97 7.57 20.95
CA GLU A 61 -40.16 6.98 22.30
C GLU A 61 -41.54 7.31 22.91
N ASP A 62 -42.13 8.44 22.52
CA ASP A 62 -43.46 8.88 22.95
C ASP A 62 -44.60 8.53 21.97
N ALA A 63 -44.30 7.82 20.87
CA ALA A 63 -45.32 7.31 19.96
C ALA A 63 -46.24 6.33 20.71
N THR A 64 -47.55 6.50 20.53
CA THR A 64 -48.53 5.60 21.12
C THR A 64 -48.70 4.35 20.26
N SER A 65 -49.10 3.23 20.87
CA SER A 65 -49.41 2.00 20.12
C SER A 65 -50.50 2.19 19.06
N ALA A 66 -51.31 3.24 19.15
CA ALA A 66 -52.28 3.59 18.12
C ALA A 66 -51.63 4.28 16.91
N GLU A 67 -50.66 5.19 17.16
CA GLU A 67 -49.89 5.87 16.10
C GLU A 67 -49.01 4.87 15.34
N GLU A 68 -48.33 3.97 16.05
CA GLU A 68 -47.56 2.90 15.41
C GLU A 68 -48.46 1.99 14.56
N ALA A 69 -49.65 1.61 15.07
CA ALA A 69 -50.59 0.79 14.32
C ALA A 69 -51.18 1.52 13.09
N ASP A 70 -51.37 2.84 13.19
CA ASP A 70 -51.77 3.67 12.06
C ASP A 70 -50.64 3.75 11.02
N ALA A 71 -49.38 3.93 11.41
CA ALA A 71 -48.23 3.92 10.51
C ALA A 71 -48.11 2.60 9.74
N ARG A 72 -48.19 1.47 10.46
CA ARG A 72 -48.16 0.14 9.85
C ARG A 72 -49.29 -0.06 8.85
N ARG A 73 -50.51 0.36 9.19
CA ARG A 73 -51.68 0.22 8.30
C ARG A 73 -51.59 1.14 7.07
N ASP A 74 -51.17 2.39 7.26
CA ASP A 74 -51.13 3.40 6.20
C ASP A 74 -50.10 3.01 5.12
N GLU A 75 -49.00 2.35 5.53
CA GLU A 75 -47.89 1.98 4.64
C GLU A 75 -47.83 0.49 4.28
N GLY A 76 -48.81 -0.30 4.74
CA GLY A 76 -48.92 -1.73 4.41
C GLY A 76 -47.81 -2.59 5.04
N LEU A 77 -47.41 -2.28 6.27
CA LEU A 77 -46.35 -2.99 6.99
C LEU A 77 -46.91 -4.24 7.69
N GLU A 78 -46.38 -5.42 7.34
CA GLU A 78 -46.52 -6.63 8.15
C GLU A 78 -45.26 -6.84 8.98
N GLU A 79 -45.40 -6.74 10.31
CA GLU A 79 -44.29 -6.96 11.25
C GLU A 79 -43.75 -8.39 11.14
N VAL A 80 -42.44 -8.50 10.96
CA VAL A 80 -41.70 -9.75 10.86
C VAL A 80 -41.03 -10.09 12.18
N GLU A 81 -40.28 -9.14 12.74
CA GLU A 81 -39.52 -9.30 13.98
C GLU A 81 -39.18 -7.95 14.63
N THR A 82 -38.78 -7.98 15.91
CA THR A 82 -38.29 -6.82 16.66
C THR A 82 -36.77 -6.85 16.81
N LEU A 83 -36.14 -5.67 16.73
CA LEU A 83 -34.72 -5.44 16.96
C LEU A 83 -34.51 -4.76 18.32
N ASP A 84 -34.54 -5.56 19.39
CA ASP A 84 -34.50 -5.09 20.79
C ASP A 84 -33.32 -4.15 21.14
N LEU A 85 -32.19 -4.23 20.42
CA LEU A 85 -31.02 -3.38 20.70
C LEU A 85 -31.22 -1.92 20.28
N VAL A 86 -32.09 -1.69 19.29
CA VAL A 86 -32.33 -0.38 18.69
C VAL A 86 -33.79 0.08 18.86
N ASP A 87 -34.61 -0.71 19.56
CA ASP A 87 -36.06 -0.49 19.74
C ASP A 87 -36.79 -0.25 18.40
N ALA A 88 -36.43 -1.03 17.38
CA ALA A 88 -36.99 -0.94 16.02
C ALA A 88 -37.71 -2.24 15.63
N GLU A 89 -38.52 -2.17 14.59
CA GLU A 89 -39.17 -3.32 13.96
C GLU A 89 -38.69 -3.56 12.54
N VAL A 90 -38.65 -4.83 12.15
CA VAL A 90 -38.48 -5.25 10.76
C VAL A 90 -39.85 -5.57 10.21
N ALA A 91 -40.21 -4.99 9.06
CA ALA A 91 -41.50 -5.22 8.42
C ALA A 91 -41.37 -5.50 6.92
N GLU A 92 -42.29 -6.30 6.38
CA GLU A 92 -42.48 -6.40 4.93
C GLU A 92 -43.51 -5.38 4.45
N VAL A 93 -43.20 -4.70 3.35
CA VAL A 93 -44.03 -3.67 2.73
C VAL A 93 -44.89 -4.32 1.66
N GLU A 94 -46.20 -4.27 1.87
CA GLU A 94 -47.20 -4.82 0.95
C GLU A 94 -47.94 -3.71 0.19
N GLY A 95 -48.16 -3.93 -1.10
CA GLY A 95 -48.99 -3.05 -1.93
C GLY A 95 -48.33 -1.75 -2.43
N GLN A 96 -47.05 -1.50 -2.10
CA GLN A 96 -46.28 -0.37 -2.64
C GLN A 96 -44.76 -0.62 -2.69
N PRO A 97 -43.98 0.18 -3.46
CA PRO A 97 -42.53 0.10 -3.46
C PRO A 97 -41.92 0.51 -2.10
N VAL A 98 -40.86 -0.19 -1.69
CA VAL A 98 -40.14 0.06 -0.42
C VAL A 98 -39.69 1.52 -0.32
N GLU A 99 -39.15 2.09 -1.40
CA GLU A 99 -38.64 3.47 -1.41
C GLU A 99 -39.77 4.49 -1.22
N GLN A 100 -41.01 4.12 -1.57
CA GLN A 100 -42.17 4.97 -1.34
C GLN A 100 -42.60 4.90 0.12
N ALA A 101 -42.74 3.69 0.68
CA ALA A 101 -43.07 3.49 2.09
C ALA A 101 -42.08 4.20 3.02
N VAL A 102 -40.77 4.04 2.77
CA VAL A 102 -39.71 4.74 3.53
C VAL A 102 -39.90 6.26 3.48
N ARG A 103 -40.10 6.85 2.30
CA ARG A 103 -40.30 8.30 2.14
C ARG A 103 -41.54 8.83 2.84
N ASP A 104 -42.58 8.02 2.95
CA ASP A 104 -43.84 8.43 3.58
C ASP A 104 -43.77 8.24 5.10
N LEU A 105 -43.11 7.19 5.60
CA LEU A 105 -42.76 7.00 7.00
C LEU A 105 -41.84 8.10 7.54
N GLU A 106 -40.80 8.50 6.80
CA GLU A 106 -39.87 9.59 7.19
C GLU A 106 -40.57 10.96 7.36
N ARG A 107 -41.81 11.12 6.87
CA ARG A 107 -42.60 12.36 7.04
C ARG A 107 -43.52 12.31 8.25
N ARG A 108 -43.65 11.16 8.90
CA ARG A 108 -44.51 11.00 10.08
C ARG A 108 -43.80 11.53 11.32
N PRO A 109 -44.49 12.29 12.18
CA PRO A 109 -43.90 12.81 13.41
C PRO A 109 -43.69 11.74 14.49
N ASP A 110 -44.34 10.58 14.34
CA ASP A 110 -44.27 9.40 15.22
C ASP A 110 -43.18 8.40 14.81
N VAL A 111 -42.48 8.63 13.70
CA VAL A 111 -41.39 7.77 13.19
C VAL A 111 -40.06 8.50 13.35
N GLU A 112 -39.12 7.90 14.10
CA GLU A 112 -37.76 8.43 14.28
C GLU A 112 -36.92 8.18 13.01
N TYR A 113 -37.00 6.97 12.44
CA TYR A 113 -36.44 6.65 11.13
C TYR A 113 -37.14 5.45 10.49
N ALA A 114 -37.08 5.41 9.16
CA ALA A 114 -37.40 4.23 8.36
C ALA A 114 -36.33 4.07 7.28
N GLU A 115 -35.86 2.86 7.05
CA GLU A 115 -34.87 2.57 6.02
C GLU A 115 -35.08 1.17 5.42
N PRO A 116 -34.65 0.91 4.18
CA PRO A 116 -34.60 -0.46 3.65
C PRO A 116 -33.70 -1.35 4.52
N ASP A 117 -34.06 -2.63 4.68
CA ASP A 117 -33.18 -3.62 5.34
C ASP A 117 -32.02 -3.98 4.39
N HIS A 118 -30.97 -3.16 4.42
CA HIS A 118 -29.82 -3.29 3.53
C HIS A 118 -29.01 -4.56 3.81
N ILE A 119 -28.67 -5.29 2.75
CA ILE A 119 -27.82 -6.49 2.84
C ILE A 119 -26.38 -6.03 3.08
N LEU A 120 -25.87 -6.31 4.28
CA LEU A 120 -24.47 -6.06 4.61
C LEU A 120 -23.57 -7.18 4.06
N SER A 121 -22.60 -6.82 3.23
CA SER A 121 -21.56 -7.71 2.72
C SER A 121 -20.18 -7.32 3.27
N PRO A 122 -19.23 -8.26 3.43
CA PRO A 122 -17.84 -7.91 3.69
C PRO A 122 -17.32 -6.99 2.58
N PHE A 123 -16.59 -5.94 2.95
CA PHE A 123 -15.95 -5.06 1.97
C PHE A 123 -15.07 -5.87 1.03
N GLY A 124 -15.32 -5.73 -0.28
CA GLY A 124 -14.48 -6.23 -1.34
C GLY A 124 -13.28 -5.31 -1.59
N TYR A 125 -12.36 -5.79 -2.43
CA TYR A 125 -11.14 -5.07 -2.80
C TYR A 125 -11.41 -3.66 -3.34
N ALA A 126 -12.47 -3.49 -4.13
CA ALA A 126 -12.87 -2.23 -4.73
C ALA A 126 -13.79 -1.37 -3.85
N ASP A 127 -14.26 -1.91 -2.72
CA ASP A 127 -15.22 -1.25 -1.82
C ASP A 127 -14.52 -0.39 -0.76
N GLU A 128 -13.19 -0.37 -0.76
CA GLU A 128 -12.45 0.52 0.15
C GLU A 128 -12.81 1.99 -0.14
N PRO A 129 -13.05 2.83 0.90
CA PRO A 129 -13.59 4.18 0.72
C PRO A 129 -12.80 5.08 -0.23
N ARG A 130 -11.51 4.79 -0.44
CA ARG A 130 -10.63 5.58 -1.31
C ARG A 130 -10.15 4.85 -2.55
N PHE A 131 -10.72 3.68 -2.84
CA PHE A 131 -10.35 2.86 -4.00
C PHE A 131 -10.42 3.63 -5.31
N GLY A 132 -11.48 4.41 -5.52
CA GLY A 132 -11.65 5.22 -6.74
C GLY A 132 -10.53 6.23 -7.01
N GLU A 133 -9.72 6.55 -5.99
CA GLU A 133 -8.60 7.46 -6.13
C GLU A 133 -7.22 6.76 -6.23
N LEU A 134 -7.20 5.43 -6.22
CA LEU A 134 -6.01 4.57 -6.37
C LEU A 134 -5.77 4.25 -7.85
N TRP A 135 -5.50 5.28 -8.66
CA TRP A 135 -5.34 5.12 -10.11
C TRP A 135 -4.30 4.06 -10.49
N GLY A 136 -3.23 3.88 -9.69
CA GLY A 136 -2.23 2.87 -9.96
C GLY A 136 -2.74 1.43 -9.86
N LEU A 137 -3.85 1.20 -9.15
CA LEU A 137 -4.52 -0.10 -9.05
C LEU A 137 -5.63 -0.27 -10.10
N ASN A 138 -6.36 0.82 -10.39
CA ASN A 138 -7.42 0.87 -11.38
C ASN A 138 -7.57 2.30 -11.92
N ASN A 139 -7.16 2.52 -13.16
CA ASN A 139 -7.22 3.79 -13.85
C ASN A 139 -8.43 3.79 -14.79
N THR A 140 -9.50 4.44 -14.37
CA THR A 140 -10.72 4.63 -15.15
C THR A 140 -10.68 5.93 -15.98
N GLY A 141 -9.52 6.59 -16.07
CA GLY A 141 -9.38 7.96 -16.57
C GLY A 141 -9.81 9.03 -15.55
N GLN A 142 -9.90 8.66 -14.27
CA GLN A 142 -10.28 9.58 -13.20
C GLN A 142 -9.29 10.74 -13.08
N SER A 143 -9.79 11.90 -12.61
CA SER A 143 -8.94 13.06 -12.37
C SER A 143 -8.19 12.89 -11.04
N ILE A 144 -6.86 12.89 -11.11
CA ILE A 144 -5.99 12.89 -9.94
C ILE A 144 -5.32 14.26 -9.86
N GLU A 145 -5.59 15.00 -8.78
CA GLU A 145 -5.05 16.35 -8.57
C GLU A 145 -5.32 17.33 -9.73
N GLY A 146 -6.47 17.17 -10.39
CA GLY A 146 -6.87 18.00 -11.54
C GLY A 146 -6.30 17.54 -12.88
N SER A 147 -5.51 16.47 -12.92
CA SER A 147 -4.98 15.87 -14.15
C SER A 147 -5.72 14.57 -14.48
N PRO A 148 -6.44 14.48 -15.61
CA PRO A 148 -7.11 13.25 -16.01
C PRO A 148 -6.09 12.15 -16.35
N GLY A 149 -6.37 10.92 -15.94
CA GLY A 149 -5.61 9.74 -16.36
C GLY A 149 -5.97 9.28 -17.77
N SER A 150 -5.18 8.36 -18.31
CA SER A 150 -5.55 7.53 -19.45
C SER A 150 -6.11 6.21 -18.93
N PRO A 151 -7.37 5.86 -19.25
CA PRO A 151 -7.97 4.61 -18.81
C PRO A 151 -7.08 3.41 -19.15
N ASP A 152 -7.08 2.39 -18.29
CA ASP A 152 -6.32 1.13 -18.45
C ASP A 152 -4.79 1.29 -18.40
N PHE A 153 -4.30 2.50 -18.10
CA PHE A 153 -2.89 2.70 -17.78
C PHE A 153 -2.66 2.57 -16.27
N ASP A 154 -2.58 1.32 -15.80
CA ASP A 154 -2.39 0.93 -14.39
C ASP A 154 -1.71 -0.45 -14.26
N THR A 155 -1.76 -1.05 -13.07
CA THR A 155 -1.14 -2.37 -12.78
C THR A 155 -2.09 -3.56 -12.97
N ASN A 156 -3.34 -3.33 -13.37
CA ASN A 156 -4.41 -4.34 -13.41
C ASN A 156 -4.62 -5.05 -12.05
N ALA A 157 -4.45 -4.31 -10.95
CA ALA A 157 -4.51 -4.89 -9.61
C ALA A 157 -5.94 -5.28 -9.23
N LEU A 158 -6.95 -4.55 -9.71
CA LEU A 158 -8.36 -4.91 -9.53
C LEU A 158 -8.67 -6.28 -10.15
N GLU A 159 -8.26 -6.49 -11.39
CA GLU A 159 -8.45 -7.74 -12.13
C GLU A 159 -7.67 -8.87 -11.46
N ALA A 160 -6.41 -8.61 -11.10
CA ALA A 160 -5.58 -9.57 -10.38
C ALA A 160 -6.19 -9.98 -9.04
N SER A 161 -6.85 -9.07 -8.33
CA SER A 161 -7.52 -9.34 -7.03
C SER A 161 -8.61 -10.40 -7.14
N GLY A 162 -9.24 -10.54 -8.31
CA GLY A 162 -10.21 -11.61 -8.60
C GLY A 162 -9.57 -13.01 -8.71
N VAL A 163 -8.25 -13.08 -8.92
CA VAL A 163 -7.47 -14.33 -8.93
C VAL A 163 -6.80 -14.57 -7.59
N THR A 164 -6.10 -13.56 -7.07
CA THR A 164 -5.43 -13.62 -5.77
C THR A 164 -5.24 -12.23 -5.20
N GLN A 165 -5.40 -12.14 -3.88
CA GLN A 165 -5.08 -10.94 -3.11
C GLN A 165 -3.75 -11.08 -2.36
N GLY A 166 -2.92 -12.06 -2.74
CA GLY A 166 -1.68 -12.43 -2.05
C GLY A 166 -1.85 -13.60 -1.09
N ASP A 167 -0.72 -14.25 -0.76
CA ASP A 167 -0.65 -15.35 0.20
C ASP A 167 -0.30 -14.81 1.60
N PRO A 168 -1.09 -15.09 2.66
CA PRO A 168 -0.79 -14.65 4.02
C PRO A 168 0.47 -15.26 4.64
N ASN A 169 1.07 -16.27 4.01
CA ASN A 169 2.37 -16.83 4.38
C ASN A 169 3.52 -16.18 3.61
N LEU A 170 3.24 -15.36 2.59
CA LEU A 170 4.25 -14.61 1.87
C LEU A 170 4.59 -13.34 2.67
N VAL A 171 5.88 -13.15 2.90
CA VAL A 171 6.42 -11.98 3.59
C VAL A 171 7.19 -11.12 2.59
N VAL A 172 6.95 -9.81 2.61
CA VAL A 172 7.73 -8.81 1.90
C VAL A 172 8.50 -7.99 2.95
N ALA A 173 9.82 -7.93 2.81
CA ALA A 173 10.63 -7.04 3.62
C ALA A 173 10.59 -5.62 3.05
N VAL A 174 10.13 -4.66 3.84
CA VAL A 174 10.22 -3.24 3.54
C VAL A 174 11.48 -2.72 4.23
N ILE A 175 12.55 -2.54 3.46
CA ILE A 175 13.85 -2.04 3.94
C ILE A 175 13.88 -0.53 3.70
N ASP A 176 13.53 0.25 4.72
CA ASP A 176 13.17 1.66 4.54
C ASP A 176 13.39 2.50 5.84
N ASP A 177 12.60 3.57 6.06
CA ASP A 177 12.61 4.43 7.25
C ASP A 177 11.71 3.95 8.40
N GLY A 178 11.00 2.83 8.23
CA GLY A 178 10.11 2.25 9.24
C GLY A 178 8.68 2.09 8.75
N VAL A 179 7.86 1.34 9.50
CA VAL A 179 6.45 1.11 9.17
C VAL A 179 5.58 1.27 10.40
N ASP A 180 4.63 2.19 10.34
CA ASP A 180 3.64 2.41 11.40
C ASP A 180 2.55 1.32 11.36
N PHE A 181 2.76 0.24 12.11
CA PHE A 181 1.75 -0.81 12.29
C PHE A 181 0.63 -0.45 13.27
N THR A 182 0.59 0.78 13.82
CA THR A 182 -0.60 1.28 14.52
C THR A 182 -1.67 1.78 13.56
N HIS A 183 -1.31 1.98 12.29
CA HIS A 183 -2.23 2.33 11.23
C HIS A 183 -3.28 1.22 10.99
N PRO A 184 -4.59 1.54 10.94
CA PRO A 184 -5.65 0.54 10.76
C PRO A 184 -5.45 -0.37 9.54
N ASP A 185 -5.12 0.19 8.38
CA ASP A 185 -4.89 -0.57 7.14
C ASP A 185 -3.61 -1.44 7.14
N LEU A 186 -2.70 -1.26 8.11
CA LEU A 186 -1.46 -2.03 8.21
C LEU A 186 -1.37 -2.92 9.46
N ALA A 187 -2.19 -2.67 10.48
CA ALA A 187 -2.11 -3.34 11.77
C ALA A 187 -2.19 -4.87 11.67
N SER A 188 -3.01 -5.37 10.74
CA SER A 188 -3.18 -6.81 10.50
C SER A 188 -2.17 -7.39 9.50
N ARG A 189 -1.32 -6.54 8.90
CA ARG A 189 -0.39 -6.90 7.82
C ARG A 189 1.05 -7.07 8.31
N LYS A 190 1.35 -6.70 9.54
CA LYS A 190 2.67 -6.96 10.15
C LYS A 190 3.03 -8.44 10.14
N TRP A 191 4.25 -8.73 9.70
CA TRP A 191 4.89 -10.01 9.95
C TRP A 191 5.17 -10.13 11.44
N VAL A 192 5.06 -11.35 11.98
CA VAL A 192 5.33 -11.64 13.39
C VAL A 192 6.44 -12.68 13.46
N ASN A 193 7.53 -12.37 14.15
CA ASN A 193 8.60 -13.32 14.39
C ASN A 193 8.10 -14.45 15.29
N PRO A 194 8.00 -15.71 14.82
CA PRO A 194 7.61 -16.83 15.68
C PRO A 194 8.63 -17.12 16.79
N GLY A 195 9.87 -16.63 16.64
CA GLY A 195 10.92 -16.72 17.66
C GLY A 195 10.63 -15.87 18.91
N GLU A 196 10.14 -14.66 18.68
CA GLU A 196 9.89 -13.60 19.69
C GLU A 196 8.41 -13.39 20.01
N SER A 197 7.51 -14.29 19.59
CA SER A 197 6.07 -14.19 19.86
C SER A 197 5.51 -15.41 20.59
N GLY A 198 4.40 -15.17 21.30
CA GLY A 198 3.72 -16.11 22.18
C GLY A 198 4.32 -16.16 23.59
N GLY A 199 3.48 -16.38 24.60
CA GLY A 199 3.94 -16.63 25.97
C GLY A 199 4.62 -15.43 26.66
N GLY A 200 4.40 -14.21 26.17
CA GLY A 200 4.96 -12.97 26.71
C GLY A 200 6.36 -12.64 26.22
N LYS A 201 6.86 -13.36 25.22
CA LYS A 201 8.18 -13.10 24.60
C LYS A 201 8.28 -11.73 23.97
N GLU A 202 7.17 -11.20 23.48
CA GLU A 202 7.10 -9.93 22.75
C GLU A 202 7.61 -8.72 23.53
N THR A 203 7.75 -8.85 24.86
CA THR A 203 8.09 -7.76 25.77
C THR A 203 9.00 -8.22 26.92
N ASN A 204 9.58 -9.42 26.86
CA ASN A 204 10.33 -9.98 27.98
C ASN A 204 11.78 -9.43 28.06
N ARG A 205 12.19 -8.61 27.08
CA ARG A 205 13.52 -8.00 26.96
C ARG A 205 14.61 -9.05 26.79
N ARG A 206 14.31 -10.11 26.06
CA ARG A 206 15.25 -11.19 25.75
C ARG A 206 15.26 -11.43 24.25
N ASP A 207 16.35 -12.01 23.81
CA ASP A 207 16.48 -12.56 22.47
C ASP A 207 16.18 -14.06 22.60
N ASP A 208 14.90 -14.40 22.45
CA ASP A 208 14.38 -15.76 22.67
C ASP A 208 14.79 -16.72 21.55
N ASP A 209 14.99 -16.22 20.32
CA ASP A 209 15.46 -17.01 19.19
C ASP A 209 16.99 -16.96 18.96
N ARG A 210 17.70 -16.12 19.73
CA ARG A 210 19.17 -15.98 19.76
C ARG A 210 19.77 -15.48 18.45
N ASN A 211 19.04 -14.62 17.75
CA ASN A 211 19.47 -14.03 16.48
C ASN A 211 20.31 -12.75 16.65
N GLY A 212 20.46 -12.23 17.88
CA GLY A 212 21.16 -11.00 18.21
C GLY A 212 20.27 -9.76 18.35
N TYR A 213 18.95 -9.91 18.25
CA TYR A 213 17.95 -8.83 18.22
C TYR A 213 16.85 -9.10 19.27
N VAL A 214 16.88 -8.33 20.35
CA VAL A 214 15.98 -8.49 21.50
C VAL A 214 14.57 -8.03 21.15
N ASP A 215 13.55 -8.88 21.36
CA ASP A 215 12.14 -8.54 21.14
C ASP A 215 11.85 -8.03 19.69
N ASP A 216 12.48 -8.59 18.65
CA ASP A 216 12.35 -8.20 17.22
C ASP A 216 11.03 -8.68 16.55
N VAL A 217 9.90 -8.46 17.24
CA VAL A 217 8.59 -9.07 16.94
C VAL A 217 8.10 -8.78 15.52
N ASN A 218 8.31 -7.58 14.98
CA ASN A 218 7.80 -7.18 13.66
C ASN A 218 8.91 -6.82 12.65
N GLY A 219 10.15 -7.15 12.98
CA GLY A 219 11.36 -6.70 12.31
C GLY A 219 12.26 -5.93 13.28
N TRP A 220 13.15 -5.10 12.73
CA TRP A 220 14.21 -4.47 13.51
C TRP A 220 14.55 -3.08 12.99
N ASP A 221 14.92 -2.18 13.90
CA ASP A 221 15.51 -0.90 13.54
C ASP A 221 17.04 -0.96 13.59
N PHE A 222 17.67 -1.00 12.42
CA PHE A 222 19.11 -0.97 12.24
C PHE A 222 19.71 0.44 12.34
N ALA A 223 18.89 1.50 12.29
CA ALA A 223 19.32 2.87 12.46
C ALA A 223 19.55 3.19 13.94
N ASN A 224 18.59 2.89 14.82
CA ASN A 224 18.72 3.13 16.26
C ASN A 224 19.14 1.90 17.08
N ASN A 225 19.13 0.71 16.45
CA ASN A 225 19.53 -0.55 17.05
C ASN A 225 18.63 -0.98 18.22
N ASP A 226 17.32 -0.95 17.98
CA ASP A 226 16.27 -1.38 18.89
C ASP A 226 15.09 -2.04 18.14
N ASN A 227 14.05 -2.38 18.89
CA ASN A 227 12.87 -3.09 18.38
C ASN A 227 11.73 -2.16 17.94
N THR A 228 11.93 -0.85 17.88
CA THR A 228 10.91 0.09 17.41
C THR A 228 11.00 0.23 15.89
N VAL A 229 10.20 -0.56 15.17
CA VAL A 229 10.18 -0.55 13.69
C VAL A 229 9.59 0.74 13.07
N HIS A 230 9.18 1.70 13.90
CA HIS A 230 8.73 3.04 13.55
C HIS A 230 8.88 3.95 14.77
N ASP A 231 9.66 5.02 14.64
CA ASP A 231 10.06 5.88 15.75
C ASP A 231 9.31 7.20 15.77
N SER A 232 8.93 7.71 14.59
CA SER A 232 8.32 9.03 14.49
C SER A 232 7.47 9.21 13.23
N ARG A 233 6.61 10.23 13.23
CA ARG A 233 5.86 10.63 12.02
C ARG A 233 6.75 11.03 10.82
N LEU A 234 8.05 11.23 11.02
CA LEU A 234 8.98 11.50 9.91
C LEU A 234 9.27 10.21 9.12
N ASP A 235 9.10 9.04 9.74
CA ASP A 235 9.24 7.68 9.18
C ASP A 235 8.02 7.32 8.33
N SER A 236 7.73 8.20 7.38
CA SER A 236 6.49 8.19 6.61
C SER A 236 6.64 7.50 5.27
N HIS A 237 7.87 7.30 4.79
CA HIS A 237 8.11 6.75 3.47
C HIS A 237 7.87 5.23 3.44
N GLY A 238 8.45 4.49 4.38
CA GLY A 238 8.25 3.04 4.53
C GLY A 238 6.80 2.69 4.88
N THR A 239 6.11 3.53 5.65
CA THR A 239 4.66 3.37 5.89
C THR A 239 3.86 3.53 4.60
N HIS A 240 4.20 4.51 3.75
CA HIS A 240 3.55 4.72 2.44
C HIS A 240 3.83 3.58 1.46
N VAL A 241 5.07 3.09 1.44
CA VAL A 241 5.47 1.90 0.69
C VAL A 241 4.68 0.67 1.15
N ALA A 242 4.60 0.43 2.47
CA ALA A 242 3.89 -0.72 3.03
C ALA A 242 2.40 -0.73 2.67
N GLY A 243 1.73 0.43 2.67
CA GLY A 243 0.33 0.53 2.25
C GLY A 243 0.13 0.21 0.78
N THR A 244 1.03 0.68 -0.09
CA THR A 244 0.96 0.41 -1.53
C THR A 244 1.09 -1.09 -1.80
N ILE A 245 1.92 -1.79 -1.03
CA ILE A 245 2.11 -3.24 -1.13
C ILE A 245 0.91 -3.99 -0.56
N ALA A 246 0.49 -3.68 0.67
CA ALA A 246 -0.31 -4.60 1.47
C ALA A 246 -1.41 -3.97 2.33
N ALA A 247 -1.79 -2.70 2.16
CA ALA A 247 -2.92 -2.14 2.91
C ALA A 247 -4.14 -3.08 2.83
N SER A 248 -4.68 -3.44 3.99
CA SER A 248 -5.66 -4.51 4.11
C SER A 248 -7.03 -4.11 3.59
N VAL A 249 -7.77 -5.07 3.03
CA VAL A 249 -9.22 -4.93 2.86
C VAL A 249 -9.87 -5.00 4.24
N ASN A 250 -10.39 -3.88 4.73
CA ASN A 250 -10.98 -3.71 6.07
C ASN A 250 -12.16 -2.72 6.10
N GLY A 251 -12.58 -2.14 4.97
CA GLY A 251 -13.64 -1.13 4.89
C GLY A 251 -13.21 0.28 5.30
N GLY A 252 -11.91 0.54 5.37
CA GLY A 252 -11.30 1.80 5.75
C GLY A 252 -10.14 2.17 4.84
N GLY A 253 -10.04 3.46 4.51
CA GLY A 253 -8.84 4.00 3.89
C GLY A 253 -8.57 3.43 2.49
N VAL A 254 -7.38 2.85 2.31
CA VAL A 254 -6.84 2.39 1.02
C VAL A 254 -6.61 0.88 1.02
N VAL A 255 -6.45 0.29 -0.17
CA VAL A 255 -6.02 -1.11 -0.36
C VAL A 255 -4.66 -1.18 -1.05
N GLY A 256 -3.88 -2.21 -0.73
CA GLY A 256 -2.60 -2.48 -1.40
C GLY A 256 -2.75 -3.38 -2.63
N VAL A 257 -1.69 -3.52 -3.42
CA VAL A 257 -1.64 -4.44 -4.58
C VAL A 257 -1.88 -5.89 -4.15
N ALA A 258 -1.31 -6.32 -3.02
CA ALA A 258 -1.40 -7.67 -2.50
C ALA A 258 -1.82 -7.64 -1.02
N PRO A 259 -3.09 -7.31 -0.71
CA PRO A 259 -3.51 -6.93 0.62
C PRO A 259 -3.36 -8.08 1.63
N ASN A 260 -3.23 -9.34 1.23
CA ASN A 260 -3.06 -10.47 2.14
C ASN A 260 -1.62 -10.81 2.52
N VAL A 261 -0.60 -10.24 1.87
CA VAL A 261 0.81 -10.52 2.25
C VAL A 261 1.16 -9.90 3.60
N LYS A 262 2.24 -10.39 4.21
CA LYS A 262 2.79 -9.82 5.45
C LYS A 262 3.98 -8.89 5.17
N ILE A 263 4.09 -7.83 5.96
CA ILE A 263 5.18 -6.85 5.88
C ILE A 263 6.13 -7.04 7.04
N MET A 264 7.41 -7.30 6.75
CA MET A 264 8.51 -7.22 7.70
C MET A 264 9.15 -5.84 7.59
N ALA A 265 9.13 -5.06 8.68
CA ALA A 265 9.65 -3.70 8.68
C ALA A 265 11.13 -3.70 9.11
N LEU A 266 12.02 -3.22 8.24
CA LEU A 266 13.45 -3.13 8.52
C LEU A 266 13.89 -1.67 8.35
N ASN A 267 13.85 -0.92 9.45
CA ASN A 267 14.27 0.47 9.44
C ASN A 267 15.79 0.54 9.35
N PHE A 268 16.32 1.28 8.38
CA PHE A 268 17.75 1.58 8.32
C PHE A 268 18.05 3.04 7.94
N LEU A 269 17.02 3.80 7.54
CA LEU A 269 17.15 5.20 7.09
C LEU A 269 17.09 6.22 8.24
N GLY A 270 16.72 5.79 9.46
CA GLY A 270 16.85 6.52 10.72
C GLY A 270 16.05 7.83 10.83
N THR A 271 15.84 8.28 12.07
CA THR A 271 15.17 9.56 12.34
C THR A 271 16.11 10.74 12.06
N GLY A 272 16.07 11.28 10.85
CA GLY A 272 17.04 12.29 10.41
C GLY A 272 16.90 12.66 8.93
N PRO A 273 17.98 12.94 8.18
CA PRO A 273 17.90 13.31 6.76
C PRO A 273 17.41 12.17 5.83
N ASN A 274 16.58 11.24 6.33
CA ASN A 274 16.10 10.02 5.68
C ASN A 274 17.25 9.27 5.00
N SER A 275 18.31 8.98 5.76
CA SER A 275 19.53 8.40 5.22
C SER A 275 20.12 7.34 6.13
N GLY A 276 20.43 6.18 5.56
CA GLY A 276 21.04 5.05 6.24
C GLY A 276 22.50 4.82 5.82
N SER A 277 23.21 4.06 6.65
CA SER A 277 24.55 3.57 6.27
C SER A 277 24.45 2.31 5.42
N VAL A 278 25.42 2.10 4.52
CA VAL A 278 25.53 0.86 3.71
C VAL A 278 25.59 -0.38 4.62
N SER A 279 26.27 -0.30 5.76
CA SER A 279 26.33 -1.42 6.71
C SER A 279 24.98 -1.72 7.37
N SER A 280 24.15 -0.71 7.66
CA SER A 280 22.78 -0.94 8.14
C SER A 280 21.89 -1.57 7.06
N ALA A 281 22.00 -1.12 5.80
CA ALA A 281 21.30 -1.75 4.68
C ALA A 281 21.69 -3.23 4.51
N ILE A 282 23.00 -3.54 4.55
CA ILE A 282 23.49 -4.92 4.49
C ILE A 282 22.95 -5.77 5.64
N ARG A 283 22.92 -5.24 6.87
CA ARG A 283 22.35 -5.96 8.03
C ARG A 283 20.85 -6.22 7.85
N ALA A 284 20.09 -5.27 7.31
CA ALA A 284 18.67 -5.46 6.99
C ALA A 284 18.46 -6.57 5.94
N ILE A 285 19.23 -6.56 4.86
CA ILE A 285 19.20 -7.63 3.84
C ILE A 285 19.53 -9.00 4.46
N GLN A 286 20.58 -9.06 5.29
CA GLN A 286 20.97 -10.27 6.00
C GLN A 286 19.88 -10.79 6.95
N TYR A 287 19.21 -9.88 7.66
CA TYR A 287 18.11 -10.21 8.56
C TYR A 287 16.92 -10.79 7.79
N ALA A 288 16.47 -10.12 6.73
CA ALA A 288 15.37 -10.61 5.90
C ALA A 288 15.69 -12.02 5.34
N LYS A 289 16.92 -12.22 4.86
CA LYS A 289 17.41 -13.53 4.43
C LYS A 289 17.39 -14.57 5.56
N SER A 290 17.88 -14.24 6.75
CA SER A 290 17.97 -15.20 7.86
C SER A 290 16.58 -15.68 8.33
N LYS A 291 15.56 -14.85 8.17
CA LYS A 291 14.15 -15.17 8.40
C LYS A 291 13.46 -15.86 7.21
N GLY A 292 14.18 -16.12 6.12
CA GLY A 292 13.67 -16.80 4.94
C GLY A 292 12.79 -15.94 4.02
N VAL A 293 12.79 -14.62 4.20
CA VAL A 293 12.03 -13.69 3.36
C VAL A 293 12.63 -13.64 1.97
N ARG A 294 11.81 -13.89 0.94
CA ARG A 294 12.28 -14.01 -0.46
C ARG A 294 12.08 -12.76 -1.31
N ILE A 295 11.37 -11.75 -0.83
CA ILE A 295 11.12 -10.51 -1.58
C ILE A 295 11.45 -9.33 -0.66
N SER A 296 12.21 -8.37 -1.17
CA SER A 296 12.43 -7.09 -0.50
C SER A 296 12.09 -5.92 -1.41
N ASN A 297 11.43 -4.92 -0.85
CA ASN A 297 11.23 -3.63 -1.48
C ASN A 297 12.28 -2.64 -0.95
N ASN A 298 12.95 -1.94 -1.87
CA ASN A 298 14.08 -1.07 -1.58
C ASN A 298 13.90 0.26 -2.34
N SER A 299 13.09 1.14 -1.76
CA SER A 299 12.73 2.45 -2.34
C SER A 299 13.75 3.53 -1.98
N TRP A 300 15.04 3.21 -2.11
CA TRP A 300 16.16 4.07 -1.75
C TRP A 300 17.32 3.86 -2.73
N GLY A 301 18.23 4.83 -2.79
CA GLY A 301 19.39 4.73 -3.64
C GLY A 301 20.39 5.85 -3.46
N GLY A 302 21.45 5.79 -4.26
CA GLY A 302 22.50 6.80 -4.33
C GLY A 302 23.39 6.60 -5.54
N THR A 303 24.31 7.53 -5.77
CA THR A 303 25.16 7.54 -6.98
C THR A 303 26.50 6.82 -6.81
N VAL A 304 26.75 6.24 -5.63
CA VAL A 304 28.03 5.61 -5.29
C VAL A 304 27.91 4.09 -5.37
N TYR A 305 28.77 3.49 -6.20
CA TYR A 305 28.91 2.03 -6.27
C TYR A 305 29.54 1.50 -4.98
N ASN A 306 28.89 0.52 -4.34
CA ASN A 306 29.38 -0.13 -3.13
C ASN A 306 29.50 -1.65 -3.34
N GLN A 307 30.73 -2.15 -3.46
CA GLN A 307 30.97 -3.58 -3.70
C GLN A 307 30.34 -4.46 -2.60
N ALA A 308 30.49 -4.08 -1.33
CA ALA A 308 29.92 -4.84 -0.21
C ALA A 308 28.39 -4.91 -0.25
N LEU A 309 27.72 -3.85 -0.75
CA LEU A 309 26.27 -3.84 -0.90
C LEU A 309 25.84 -4.78 -2.04
N LYS A 310 26.55 -4.70 -3.17
CA LYS A 310 26.31 -5.62 -4.30
C LYS A 310 26.47 -7.08 -3.87
N ASP A 311 27.57 -7.40 -3.18
CA ASP A 311 27.85 -8.75 -2.69
C ASP A 311 26.75 -9.24 -1.74
N ALA A 312 26.21 -8.36 -0.90
CA ALA A 312 25.11 -8.69 0.00
C ALA A 312 23.79 -8.95 -0.76
N ILE A 313 23.47 -8.14 -1.77
CA ILE A 313 22.30 -8.31 -2.63
C ILE A 313 22.40 -9.64 -3.40
N ASP A 314 23.55 -9.91 -4.03
CA ASP A 314 23.80 -11.16 -4.76
C ASP A 314 23.69 -12.39 -3.84
N ALA A 315 24.23 -12.28 -2.63
CA ALA A 315 24.17 -13.35 -1.65
C ALA A 315 22.80 -13.48 -0.97
N SER A 316 21.89 -12.53 -1.12
CA SER A 316 20.60 -12.53 -0.41
C SER A 316 19.70 -13.70 -0.82
N GLY A 317 19.70 -14.06 -2.11
CA GLY A 317 18.73 -15.00 -2.69
C GLY A 317 17.29 -14.46 -2.73
N GLN A 318 17.11 -13.16 -2.48
CA GLN A 318 15.83 -12.48 -2.51
C GLN A 318 15.60 -11.87 -3.90
N LEU A 319 14.35 -11.78 -4.34
CA LEU A 319 13.95 -10.81 -5.35
C LEU A 319 14.07 -9.41 -4.72
N PHE A 320 15.08 -8.68 -5.14
CA PHE A 320 15.44 -7.36 -4.62
C PHE A 320 14.84 -6.30 -5.55
N VAL A 321 13.67 -5.79 -5.20
CA VAL A 321 12.99 -4.75 -5.99
C VAL A 321 13.60 -3.39 -5.62
N ALA A 322 14.15 -2.69 -6.60
CA ALA A 322 14.89 -1.44 -6.42
C ALA A 322 14.28 -0.31 -7.26
N ALA A 323 14.10 0.87 -6.67
CA ALA A 323 13.70 2.07 -7.41
C ALA A 323 14.82 2.54 -8.35
N ALA A 324 14.50 2.85 -9.60
CA ALA A 324 15.47 3.26 -10.61
C ALA A 324 16.24 4.55 -10.23
N GLY A 325 15.63 5.43 -9.44
CA GLY A 325 16.17 6.73 -9.04
C GLY A 325 15.25 7.89 -9.41
N ASN A 326 15.48 9.05 -8.79
CA ASN A 326 14.58 10.20 -8.84
C ASN A 326 15.22 11.50 -9.36
N GLY A 327 16.22 11.39 -10.25
CA GLY A 327 16.87 12.54 -10.88
C GLY A 327 17.61 13.45 -9.92
N GLY A 328 18.95 13.41 -9.94
CA GLY A 328 19.86 13.99 -8.94
C GLY A 328 19.34 15.15 -8.06
N ALA A 329 19.81 16.38 -8.32
CA ALA A 329 19.45 17.57 -7.52
C ALA A 329 18.46 18.48 -8.24
N ASP A 330 18.33 18.34 -9.55
CA ASP A 330 17.41 19.04 -10.43
C ASP A 330 16.07 18.29 -10.61
N GLN A 331 15.95 17.08 -10.07
CA GLN A 331 14.74 16.23 -10.14
C GLN A 331 14.36 15.90 -11.58
N ILE A 332 15.36 15.79 -12.45
CA ILE A 332 15.20 15.36 -13.84
C ILE A 332 15.83 13.98 -13.96
N GLY A 333 15.08 13.02 -14.49
CA GLY A 333 15.52 11.63 -14.62
C GLY A 333 16.87 11.48 -15.33
N ASP A 334 17.77 10.73 -14.70
CA ASP A 334 19.10 10.41 -15.23
C ASP A 334 19.11 9.04 -15.95
N ASP A 335 19.96 8.92 -16.98
CA ASP A 335 20.20 7.65 -17.67
C ASP A 335 21.17 6.77 -16.86
N ASN A 336 20.64 5.66 -16.33
CA ASN A 336 21.36 4.66 -15.56
C ASN A 336 22.32 3.80 -16.40
N ASP A 337 22.21 3.82 -17.74
CA ASP A 337 23.24 3.23 -18.63
C ASP A 337 24.39 4.22 -18.92
N GLY A 338 24.26 5.45 -18.42
CA GLY A 338 25.19 6.55 -18.65
C GLY A 338 26.36 6.63 -17.64
N ALA A 339 26.91 7.84 -17.50
CA ALA A 339 28.11 8.08 -16.71
C ALA A 339 27.87 8.13 -15.19
N ALA A 340 26.61 8.23 -14.75
CA ALA A 340 26.24 8.41 -13.34
C ALA A 340 25.06 7.51 -12.92
N PRO A 341 25.23 6.17 -12.98
CA PRO A 341 24.19 5.21 -12.60
C PRO A 341 23.74 5.36 -11.14
N ALA A 342 22.45 5.13 -10.90
CA ALA A 342 21.89 5.00 -9.55
C ALA A 342 22.02 3.56 -9.03
N TYR A 343 22.48 3.42 -7.80
CA TYR A 343 22.61 2.15 -7.09
C TYR A 343 21.64 2.11 -5.90
N PRO A 344 21.04 0.95 -5.59
CA PRO A 344 21.39 -0.38 -6.09
C PRO A 344 20.80 -0.77 -7.46
N ALA A 345 19.89 0.02 -8.03
CA ALA A 345 19.13 -0.34 -9.23
C ALA A 345 19.99 -0.75 -10.44
N SER A 346 21.16 -0.12 -10.60
CA SER A 346 22.05 -0.38 -11.74
C SER A 346 23.13 -1.45 -11.47
N TYR A 347 23.10 -2.16 -10.34
CA TYR A 347 24.02 -3.28 -10.16
C TYR A 347 23.70 -4.41 -11.15
N THR A 348 24.72 -4.97 -11.79
CA THR A 348 24.57 -6.21 -12.57
C THR A 348 24.42 -7.40 -11.62
N SER A 349 23.19 -7.64 -11.20
CA SER A 349 22.80 -8.65 -10.22
C SER A 349 21.53 -9.35 -10.69
N PRO A 350 21.52 -10.69 -10.86
CA PRO A 350 20.41 -11.41 -11.51
C PRO A 350 19.12 -11.42 -10.68
N ASN A 351 19.19 -11.01 -9.42
CA ASN A 351 18.08 -10.99 -8.49
C ASN A 351 17.57 -9.56 -8.18
N ILE A 352 18.06 -8.55 -8.90
CA ILE A 352 17.51 -7.19 -8.84
C ILE A 352 16.39 -7.06 -9.88
N LEU A 353 15.30 -6.41 -9.49
CA LEU A 353 14.27 -5.89 -10.38
C LEU A 353 14.24 -4.37 -10.24
N SER A 354 14.72 -3.67 -11.26
CA SER A 354 14.84 -2.21 -11.32
C SER A 354 13.58 -1.59 -11.90
N VAL A 355 12.95 -0.66 -11.17
CA VAL A 355 11.60 -0.14 -11.45
C VAL A 355 11.63 1.38 -11.66
N ALA A 356 11.24 1.83 -12.85
CA ALA A 356 11.01 3.24 -13.17
C ALA A 356 9.58 3.69 -12.81
N ALA A 357 9.39 5.01 -12.69
CA ALA A 357 8.11 5.62 -12.34
C ALA A 357 7.40 6.18 -13.58
N VAL A 358 6.10 5.88 -13.70
CA VAL A 358 5.21 6.44 -14.73
C VAL A 358 4.07 7.26 -14.12
N GLU A 359 3.53 8.17 -14.93
CA GLU A 359 2.36 8.99 -14.66
C GLU A 359 1.06 8.25 -15.02
N ASN A 360 -0.07 8.78 -14.57
CA ASN A 360 -1.40 8.23 -14.83
C ASN A 360 -1.85 8.34 -16.30
N THR A 361 -1.01 8.91 -17.16
CA THR A 361 -1.25 9.10 -18.60
C THR A 361 -0.43 8.16 -19.48
N GLY A 362 0.45 7.35 -18.92
CA GLY A 362 1.39 6.55 -19.71
C GLY A 362 2.79 7.11 -19.82
N GLY A 363 2.96 8.41 -19.56
CA GLY A 363 4.25 9.08 -19.63
C GLY A 363 5.21 8.59 -18.56
N MET A 364 6.50 8.55 -18.88
CA MET A 364 7.56 8.43 -17.87
C MET A 364 7.50 9.66 -16.96
N ALA A 365 7.56 9.46 -15.64
CA ALA A 365 7.61 10.57 -14.70
C ALA A 365 8.88 11.39 -14.93
N SER A 366 8.76 12.72 -14.92
CA SER A 366 9.88 13.63 -15.23
C SER A 366 11.14 13.41 -14.39
N PHE A 367 10.97 12.95 -13.15
CA PHE A 367 12.05 12.63 -12.22
C PHE A 367 12.59 11.20 -12.34
N SER A 368 11.90 10.30 -13.05
CA SER A 368 12.30 8.89 -13.07
C SER A 368 13.61 8.72 -13.81
N ASN A 369 14.60 8.13 -13.15
CA ASN A 369 15.74 7.57 -13.86
C ASN A 369 15.25 6.45 -14.80
N TYR A 370 16.01 6.23 -15.87
CA TYR A 370 15.69 5.26 -16.92
C TYR A 370 16.97 4.56 -17.40
N GLY A 371 16.84 3.50 -18.17
CA GLY A 371 17.98 2.81 -18.79
C GLY A 371 17.49 1.66 -19.65
N ALA A 372 18.04 1.52 -20.86
CA ALA A 372 17.68 0.45 -21.79
C ALA A 372 18.18 -0.93 -21.33
N THR A 373 19.22 -0.97 -20.50
CA THR A 373 19.80 -2.23 -19.98
C THR A 373 19.81 -2.35 -18.46
N SER A 374 19.57 -1.26 -17.75
CA SER A 374 19.62 -1.18 -16.27
C SER A 374 18.26 -1.00 -15.59
N VAL A 375 17.18 -0.78 -16.36
CA VAL A 375 15.81 -0.71 -15.84
C VAL A 375 14.98 -1.81 -16.50
N ASP A 376 14.27 -2.59 -15.69
CA ASP A 376 13.56 -3.78 -16.15
C ASP A 376 12.11 -3.48 -16.51
N ILE A 377 11.42 -2.71 -15.65
CA ILE A 377 9.99 -2.38 -15.78
C ILE A 377 9.70 -0.97 -15.29
N SER A 378 8.48 -0.50 -15.56
CA SER A 378 7.93 0.72 -14.96
C SER A 378 6.65 0.44 -14.19
N ALA A 379 6.36 1.24 -13.17
CA ALA A 379 5.14 1.16 -12.38
C ALA A 379 4.59 2.56 -12.04
N PRO A 380 3.29 2.70 -11.70
CA PRO A 380 2.70 3.94 -11.22
C PRO A 380 3.53 4.60 -10.11
N GLY A 381 3.99 5.83 -10.34
CA GLY A 381 4.89 6.53 -9.41
C GLY A 381 4.56 8.00 -9.15
N VAL A 382 3.50 8.53 -9.77
CA VAL A 382 3.08 9.94 -9.60
C VAL A 382 1.71 10.04 -8.94
N SER A 383 1.60 10.92 -7.96
CA SER A 383 0.38 11.18 -7.17
C SER A 383 -0.25 9.89 -6.60
N ILE A 384 0.61 9.01 -6.10
CA ILE A 384 0.23 7.73 -5.50
C ILE A 384 -0.28 7.96 -4.08
N LEU A 385 -1.54 7.63 -3.88
CA LEU A 385 -2.12 7.61 -2.56
C LEU A 385 -1.73 6.34 -1.82
N SER A 386 -1.37 6.46 -0.55
CA SER A 386 -1.18 5.32 0.34
C SER A 386 -1.34 5.74 1.81
N THR A 387 -1.12 4.79 2.71
CA THR A 387 -1.03 4.96 4.16
C THR A 387 0.12 5.91 4.55
N ILE A 388 -0.02 6.59 5.69
CA ILE A 388 1.05 7.36 6.32
C ILE A 388 0.95 7.23 7.84
N PRO A 389 2.01 7.49 8.61
CA PRO A 389 1.92 7.39 10.07
C PRO A 389 0.76 8.19 10.64
N GLY A 390 0.03 7.58 11.57
CA GLY A 390 -1.12 8.20 12.19
C GLY A 390 -0.77 9.53 12.88
N LEU A 391 -1.69 10.49 12.84
CA LEU A 391 -1.69 11.52 13.87
C LEU A 391 -2.24 10.86 15.14
N PRO A 392 -1.59 10.89 16.34
CA PRO A 392 -2.29 10.68 17.60
C PRO A 392 -3.56 11.52 17.60
N THR A 393 -4.70 10.84 17.49
CA THR A 393 -6.01 11.46 17.35
C THR A 393 -6.44 11.97 18.71
N SER A 394 -6.30 13.27 18.93
CA SER A 394 -7.32 14.00 19.66
C SER A 394 -8.17 14.75 18.63
N THR A 395 -9.49 14.54 18.66
CA THR A 395 -10.56 15.26 17.96
C THR A 395 -11.00 14.82 16.54
N THR A 396 -12.31 14.64 16.49
CA THR A 396 -13.31 14.36 15.45
C THR A 396 -13.19 15.18 14.15
N THR A 397 -12.12 14.96 13.39
CA THR A 397 -12.06 15.35 11.97
C THR A 397 -11.47 14.19 11.19
N ALA A 398 -12.07 13.86 10.03
CA ALA A 398 -11.64 12.77 9.17
C ALA A 398 -10.10 12.82 8.95
N PRO A 399 -9.39 11.68 9.02
CA PRO A 399 -7.95 11.65 8.81
C PRO A 399 -7.59 12.26 7.46
N ARG A 400 -6.75 13.31 7.48
CA ARG A 400 -6.11 13.84 6.26
C ARG A 400 -5.02 12.86 5.84
N TRP A 401 -5.33 12.04 4.85
CA TRP A 401 -4.39 11.16 4.15
C TRP A 401 -3.70 11.93 3.00
N PRO A 402 -2.42 12.30 3.08
CA PRO A 402 -1.72 12.97 2.00
C PRO A 402 -1.42 12.00 0.85
N ARG A 403 -1.67 12.45 -0.37
CA ARG A 403 -1.05 11.92 -1.59
C ARG A 403 0.38 12.45 -1.64
N ARG A 404 1.34 11.61 -2.02
CA ARG A 404 2.75 12.05 -2.15
C ARG A 404 3.33 11.52 -3.45
N THR A 405 3.93 12.43 -4.21
CA THR A 405 5.03 12.10 -5.12
C THR A 405 6.29 12.01 -4.27
N TRP A 406 7.05 10.92 -4.38
CA TRP A 406 8.34 10.78 -3.71
C TRP A 406 9.48 10.99 -4.70
N PRO A 407 9.86 12.22 -5.04
CA PRO A 407 11.23 12.48 -5.44
C PRO A 407 12.06 12.42 -4.14
N VAL A 408 12.94 11.44 -4.02
CA VAL A 408 13.96 11.45 -2.96
C VAL A 408 15.20 12.14 -3.53
N PRO A 409 15.43 13.46 -3.32
CA PRO A 409 16.77 14.01 -3.49
C PRO A 409 17.57 13.74 -2.20
N PRO A 410 18.80 13.21 -2.29
CA PRO A 410 19.66 13.11 -1.12
C PRO A 410 20.11 14.54 -0.69
N PRO A 411 19.99 14.93 0.59
CA PRO A 411 20.40 16.26 1.04
C PRO A 411 21.92 16.34 1.18
N TRP A 412 22.66 16.56 0.08
CA TRP A 412 24.11 16.73 0.14
C TRP A 412 24.52 18.20 -0.05
N SER A 413 24.55 18.88 1.09
CA SER A 413 25.47 19.96 1.48
C SER A 413 25.35 21.36 0.84
N ARG A 414 24.97 22.34 1.67
CA ARG A 414 25.63 23.65 1.70
C ARG A 414 26.18 23.93 3.10
N ARG A 415 27.31 23.30 3.44
CA ARG A 415 28.23 23.96 4.38
C ARG A 415 28.91 25.08 3.60
N ARG A 416 28.41 26.32 3.75
CA ARG A 416 29.19 27.53 3.48
C ARG A 416 30.41 27.48 4.39
N THR A 417 31.55 27.02 3.89
CA THR A 417 32.84 27.34 4.50
C THR A 417 33.00 28.85 4.45
N ARG A 418 32.82 29.50 5.60
CA ARG A 418 33.27 30.87 5.87
C ARG A 418 34.78 30.90 5.62
N ARG A 419 35.19 31.34 4.42
CA ARG A 419 36.57 31.77 4.19
C ARG A 419 36.71 33.14 4.87
N SER A 420 37.40 33.17 6.00
CA SER A 420 37.85 34.42 6.62
C SER A 420 38.95 35.02 5.74
N SER A 421 38.58 35.96 4.87
CA SER A 421 39.56 36.85 4.25
C SER A 421 40.01 37.87 5.28
N ARG A 422 41.11 37.55 5.95
CA ARG A 422 41.85 38.45 6.84
C ARG A 422 42.59 39.47 5.95
N THR A 423 41.94 40.56 5.59
CA THR A 423 42.58 41.70 4.91
C THR A 423 43.42 42.48 5.90
N ARG A 424 44.74 42.41 5.72
CA ARG A 424 45.74 43.23 6.38
C ARG A 424 46.19 44.30 5.37
N SER A 425 45.69 45.52 5.52
CA SER A 425 46.23 46.75 4.92
C SER A 425 46.39 47.73 6.08
N GLY A 426 47.59 48.13 6.51
CA GLY A 426 48.63 48.73 5.69
C GLY A 426 48.46 50.25 5.78
N SER A 427 48.82 50.82 6.93
CA SER A 427 48.79 52.27 7.17
C SER A 427 49.91 52.95 6.38
N SER A 428 49.56 53.79 5.41
CA SER A 428 50.48 54.75 4.80
C SER A 428 50.35 56.11 5.50
N ARG A 429 51.46 56.59 6.07
CA ARG A 429 51.69 57.97 6.50
C ARG A 429 51.80 58.92 5.31
N ARG A 430 51.24 60.13 5.48
CA ARG A 430 51.53 61.48 4.93
C ARG A 430 50.16 62.19 4.95
N SER A 431 49.89 63.22 5.74
CA SER A 431 50.67 64.43 6.07
C SER A 431 50.35 64.88 7.48
#